data_AF-A0A7G8EWZ5-F1
#
_entry.id   AF-A0A7G8EWZ5-F1
#
_cell.length_a   1.000
_cell.length_b   1.000
_cell.length_c   1.000
_cell.angle_alpha   90.00
_cell.angle_beta   90.00
_cell.angle_gamma   90.00
#
_symmetry.space_group_name_H-M   'P 1'
#
loop_
_entity.id
_entity.type
_entity.pdbx_description
1 polymer ?
#
loop_
_entity_poly.entity_id
_entity_poly.type
_entity_poly.pdbx_seq_one_letter_code
_entity_poly.pdbx_strand_id
1 'polypeptide(L)' 'MRFHKDPDSWIRDVRVFVDHGRGMADGEPALLKSRRQMRYEDAVALWKQLVRNGWSVVEPVW' A
#
# COMPACT_ATOMS: atom_id res chain seq x y z
N MET A 1 -6.00 -0.90 1.06
CA MET A 1 -4.80 -0.29 0.45
C MET A 1 -3.58 -1.03 1.00
N ARG A 2 -2.62 -1.44 0.17
CA ARG A 2 -1.49 -2.27 0.59
C ARG A 2 -0.18 -1.49 0.45
N PHE A 3 0.62 -1.48 1.51
CA PHE A 3 1.97 -0.91 1.53
C PHE A 3 2.97 -2.05 1.59
N HIS A 4 3.95 -2.08 0.68
CA HIS A 4 5.02 -3.07 0.73
C HIS A 4 6.33 -2.49 0.21
N LYS A 5 7.44 -2.97 0.77
CA LYS A 5 8.77 -2.52 0.38
C LYS A 5 9.01 -2.91 -1.07
N ASP A 6 9.54 -1.97 -1.84
CA ASP A 6 10.07 -2.24 -3.17
C ASP A 6 11.29 -3.19 -3.04
N PRO A 7 11.25 -4.41 -3.63
CA PRO A 7 12.33 -5.38 -3.51
C PRO A 7 13.67 -4.87 -4.04
N ASP A 8 13.61 -4.05 -5.09
CA ASP A 8 14.78 -3.52 -5.79
C ASP A 8 15.29 -2.22 -5.17
N SER A 9 14.65 -1.76 -4.11
CA SER A 9 15.02 -0.53 -3.42
C SER A 9 16.34 -0.67 -2.67
N TRP A 10 17.24 0.27 -2.97
CA TRP A 10 18.52 0.41 -2.28
C TRP A 10 18.32 0.84 -0.82
N ILE A 11 19.10 0.24 0.09
CA ILE A 11 19.15 0.51 1.54
C ILE A 11 19.21 2.01 1.89
N ARG A 12 19.90 2.83 1.09
CA ARG A 12 20.02 4.29 1.34
C ARG A 12 18.82 5.10 0.85
N ASP A 13 17.96 4.51 0.04
CA ASP A 13 16.81 5.19 -0.56
C ASP A 13 15.61 4.23 -0.59
N VAL A 14 15.11 3.92 0.61
CA VAL A 14 14.02 2.95 0.79
C VAL A 14 12.75 3.46 0.09
N ARG A 15 12.23 2.66 -0.85
CA ARG A 15 11.01 2.91 -1.59
C ARG A 15 9.94 1.90 -1.19
N VAL A 16 8.70 2.36 -1.22
CA VAL A 16 7.51 1.59 -0.86
C VAL A 16 6.52 1.69 -2.01
N PHE A 17 6.00 0.54 -2.44
CA PHE A 17 4.84 0.48 -3.30
C PHE A 17 3.57 0.62 -2.46
N VAL A 18 2.69 1.50 -2.92
CA VAL A 18 1.37 1.72 -2.37
C VAL A 18 0.36 1.33 -3.44
N ASP A 19 -0.29 0.20 -3.19
CA ASP A 19 -1.26 -0.40 -4.08
C ASP A 19 -2.67 -0.08 -3.60
N HIS A 20 -3.43 0.55 -4.49
CA HIS A 20 -4.85 0.76 -4.31
C HIS A 20 -5.59 -0.23 -5.20
N GLY A 21 -6.23 -1.21 -4.58
CA GLY A 21 -7.03 -2.22 -5.24
C GLY A 21 -8.40 -2.36 -4.59
N ARG A 22 -9.30 -3.05 -5.28
CA ARG A 22 -10.59 -3.47 -4.75
C ARG A 22 -10.60 -5.00 -4.69
N GLY A 23 -10.92 -5.57 -3.53
CA GLY A 23 -11.24 -6.98 -3.43
C GLY A 23 -12.48 -7.27 -4.28
N MET A 24 -12.38 -8.23 -5.19
CA MET A 24 -13.50 -8.69 -5.99
C MET A 24 -14.30 -9.71 -5.20
N ALA A 25 -15.55 -9.94 -5.60
CA ALA A 25 -16.36 -11.02 -5.03
C ALA A 25 -15.73 -12.39 -5.37
N ASP A 26 -16.13 -13.42 -4.63
CA ASP A 26 -15.88 -14.83 -4.99
C ASP A 26 -14.41 -15.25 -5.07
N GLY A 27 -13.52 -14.57 -4.33
CA GLY A 27 -12.10 -14.93 -4.25
C GLY A 27 -11.31 -14.61 -5.51
N GLU A 28 -11.88 -13.83 -6.43
CA GLU A 28 -11.15 -13.35 -7.60
C GLU A 28 -9.98 -12.44 -7.19
N PRO A 29 -8.87 -12.46 -7.96
CA PRO A 29 -7.72 -11.61 -7.68
C PRO A 29 -8.14 -10.16 -7.59
N ALA A 30 -7.71 -9.47 -6.54
CA ALA A 30 -8.04 -8.07 -6.37
C ALA A 30 -7.56 -7.25 -7.57
N LEU A 31 -8.46 -6.44 -8.12
CA LEU A 31 -8.11 -5.58 -9.24
C LEU A 31 -7.27 -4.41 -8.70
N LEU A 32 -5.99 -4.39 -9.06
CA LEU A 32 -5.12 -3.26 -8.82
C LEU A 32 -5.60 -2.07 -9.66
N LYS A 33 -6.16 -1.06 -9.01
CA LYS A 33 -6.60 0.18 -9.69
C LYS A 33 -5.44 1.13 -9.94
N SER A 34 -4.52 1.21 -8.99
CA SER A 34 -3.31 2.02 -9.14
C SER A 34 -2.19 1.52 -8.23
N ARG A 35 -0.95 1.69 -8.70
CA ARG A 35 0.28 1.50 -7.95
C ARG A 35 1.07 2.79 -7.99
N ARG A 36 1.53 3.24 -6.82
CA ARG A 36 2.45 4.37 -6.70
C ARG A 36 3.66 3.96 -5.88
N GLN A 37 4.85 4.30 -6.35
CA GLN A 37 6.08 4.18 -5.58
C GLN A 37 6.35 5.51 -4.87
N MET A 38 6.74 5.48 -3.60
CA MET A 38 7.12 6.68 -2.84
C MET A 38 8.25 6.39 -1.87
N ARG A 39 8.84 7.44 -1.29
CA ARG A 39 9.83 7.29 -0.23
C ARG A 39 9.17 6.67 1.00
N TYR A 40 9.95 5.94 1.79
CA TYR A 40 9.46 5.34 3.03
C TYR A 40 8.83 6.39 3.97
N GLU A 41 9.45 7.56 4.10
CA GLU A 41 8.95 8.66 4.93
C GLU A 41 7.56 9.16 4.48
N ASP A 42 7.35 9.30 3.17
CA ASP A 42 6.07 9.68 2.58
C ASP A 42 5.01 8.60 2.81
N ALA A 43 5.40 7.33 2.69
CA ALA A 43 4.51 6.19 2.95
C ALA A 43 4.03 6.17 4.41
N VAL A 44 4.93 6.46 5.36
CA VAL A 44 4.59 6.57 6.78
C VAL A 44 3.67 7.76 7.05
N ALA A 45 3.93 8.91 6.42
CA ALA A 45 3.07 10.09 6.55
C ALA A 45 1.65 9.81 6.02
N LEU A 46 1.55 9.17 4.85
CA LEU A 46 0.28 8.75 4.26
C LEU A 46 -0.47 7.75 5.16
N TRP A 47 0.23 6.75 5.69
CA TRP A 47 -0.36 5.77 6.62
C TRP A 47 -0.99 6.46 7.83
N LYS A 48 -0.25 7.38 8.47
CA LYS A 48 -0.74 8.14 9.63
C LYS A 48 -1.97 8.98 9.29
N GLN A 49 -2.00 9.61 8.11
CA GLN A 49 -3.17 10.36 7.65
C GLN A 49 -4.38 9.48 7.42
N LEU A 50 -4.22 8.30 6.83
CA LEU A 50 -5.32 7.36 6.61
C LEU A 50 -5.92 6.89 7.93
N VAL A 51 -5.07 6.50 8.89
CA VAL A 51 -5.53 6.09 10.23
C VAL A 51 -6.29 7.23 10.91
N ARG A 52 -5.80 8.47 10.82
CA ARG A 52 -6.51 9.66 11.35
C ARG A 52 -7.86 9.89 10.68
N ASN A 53 -7.99 9.56 9.39
CA ASN A 53 -9.22 9.68 8.63
C ASN A 53 -10.16 8.46 8.82
N GLY A 54 -9.89 7.58 9.78
CA GLY A 54 -10.75 6.45 10.12
C GLY A 54 -10.47 5.17 9.32
N TRP A 55 -9.35 5.09 8.60
CA TRP A 55 -8.96 3.83 7.96
C TRP A 55 -8.42 2.85 9.01
N SER A 56 -8.86 1.59 8.91
CA SER A 56 -8.40 0.50 9.75
C SER A 56 -7.51 -0.48 8.98
N VAL A 57 -6.67 -1.20 9.71
CA VAL A 57 -5.92 -2.34 9.15
C VAL A 57 -6.91 -3.48 8.92
N VAL A 58 -6.80 -4.13 7.77
CA VAL A 58 -7.60 -5.31 7.40
C VAL A 58 -6.65 -6.40 6.90
N GLU A 59 -7.10 -7.65 6.97
CA GLU A 59 -6.41 -8.76 6.33
C GLU A 59 -6.20 -8.45 4.84
N PRO A 60 -5.00 -8.68 4.30
CA PRO A 60 -4.74 -8.51 2.88
C PRO A 60 -5.64 -9.45 2.08
N VAL A 61 -6.31 -8.91 1.07
CA VAL A 61 -7.13 -9.70 0.14
C VAL A 61 -6.34 -10.10 -1.13
N TRP A 62 -5.01 -9.97 -1.09
CA TRP A 62 -4.00 -10.36 -2.10
C TRP A 62 -2.59 -10.28 -1.53
#